data_AF-A0A179UJZ9-F1
#
_entry.id   AF-A0A179UJZ9-F1
#
_cell.length_a   1.000
_cell.length_b   1.000
_cell.length_c   1.000
_cell.angle_alpha   90.00
_cell.angle_beta   90.00
_cell.angle_gamma   90.00
#
_symmetry.space_group_name_H-M   'P 1'
#
loop_
_entity.id
_entity.type
_entity.pdbx_description
1 polymer ?
#
loop_
_entity_poly.entity_id
_entity_poly.type
_entity_poly.pdbx_seq_one_letter_code
_entity_poly.pdbx_strand_id
1 'polypeptide(L)'
;MSLYTEAPQSAKRAAEPPIPHPRKLQRRRQKRQRKSPISTVQPSDDRQLPNDFPSPYRLKERQQQQQLFPSPPLSAIMAALNKIAANSPSRQNPSELETSLAGALSDLETNTPDLKAALRPLQFVSAREIEVGHGKKAIVIFVPVPLLQGFHKVQQRLTRELEKKFSDRHVLILASRRILPRPKRSARSRTSQTQKRPRSRTLTAVHEAILTDIVYPVEIVGKRLRTKEDGTKVLKVILHEKERGGVDHRLDAYGEVYRRLTGRGVRFEFPQSSATEF
;
A
#
# COMPACT_ATOMS: atom_id res chain seq x y z
N MET A 1 -25.25 48.90 66.36
CA MET A 1 -24.75 47.77 67.17
C MET A 1 -24.58 46.60 66.21
N SER A 2 -23.37 46.10 65.92
CA SER A 2 -22.49 45.31 66.82
C SER A 2 -23.10 43.91 67.07
N LEU A 3 -22.45 42.77 66.80
CA LEU A 3 -21.03 42.48 66.49
C LEU A 3 -20.86 41.21 65.61
N TYR A 4 -19.60 40.94 65.22
CA TYR A 4 -19.08 39.70 64.60
C TYR A 4 -19.38 38.43 65.44
N THR A 5 -19.27 37.19 64.94
CA THR A 5 -18.13 36.23 65.15
C THR A 5 -18.69 34.79 64.93
N GLU A 6 -18.09 33.77 64.29
CA GLU A 6 -16.87 33.59 63.47
C GLU A 6 -17.12 32.53 62.34
N ALA A 7 -16.12 31.73 61.93
CA ALA A 7 -16.21 30.55 61.04
C ALA A 7 -15.56 29.30 61.68
N PRO A 8 -15.72 28.10 61.10
CA PRO A 8 -14.72 27.03 61.27
C PRO A 8 -14.16 26.47 59.95
N GLN A 9 -12.92 26.87 59.69
CA GLN A 9 -11.79 26.06 59.21
C GLN A 9 -12.01 24.77 58.37
N SER A 10 -11.66 24.89 57.07
CA SER A 10 -10.73 24.01 56.34
C SER A 10 -10.64 22.50 56.70
N ALA A 11 -11.37 21.66 55.96
CA ALA A 11 -11.00 20.26 55.76
C ALA A 11 -9.96 20.13 54.63
N LYS A 12 -8.88 19.38 54.88
CA LYS A 12 -7.72 19.27 53.97
C LYS A 12 -8.01 18.33 52.79
N ARG A 13 -7.38 18.62 51.64
CA ARG A 13 -7.30 17.71 50.48
C ARG A 13 -6.79 16.32 50.91
N ALA A 14 -7.60 15.29 50.72
CA ALA A 14 -7.11 13.92 50.60
C ALA A 14 -6.76 13.67 49.13
N ALA A 15 -5.52 13.27 48.84
CA ALA A 15 -5.11 12.89 47.50
C ALA A 15 -5.42 11.40 47.27
N GLU A 16 -6.08 11.08 46.16
CA GLU A 16 -6.23 9.68 45.73
C GLU A 16 -4.85 9.09 45.37
N PRO A 17 -4.52 7.87 45.84
CA PRO A 17 -3.28 7.20 45.50
C PRO A 17 -3.31 6.66 44.05
N PRO A 18 -2.18 6.67 43.32
CA PRO A 18 -2.15 6.27 41.92
C PRO A 18 -2.29 4.76 41.71
N ILE A 19 -3.06 4.38 40.69
CA ILE A 19 -3.28 3.00 40.25
C ILE A 19 -1.96 2.38 39.72
N PRO A 20 -1.52 1.20 40.21
CA PRO A 20 -0.29 0.58 39.75
C PRO A 20 -0.44 -0.15 38.40
N HIS A 21 0.42 0.18 37.43
CA HIS A 21 0.52 -0.55 36.16
C HIS A 21 1.11 -1.97 36.33
N PRO A 22 0.65 -2.97 35.57
CA PRO A 22 1.18 -4.33 35.63
C PRO A 22 2.59 -4.43 35.01
N ARG A 23 3.61 -4.74 35.85
CA ARG A 23 4.97 -5.06 35.38
C ARG A 23 5.21 -6.57 35.32
N LYS A 24 5.39 -7.07 34.08
CA LYS A 24 6.24 -8.21 33.68
C LYS A 24 6.13 -9.49 34.54
N LEU A 25 5.20 -10.37 34.18
CA LEU A 25 5.38 -11.80 34.37
C LEU A 25 6.34 -12.40 33.31
N GLN A 26 6.72 -13.66 33.52
CA GLN A 26 7.48 -14.53 32.60
C GLN A 26 8.95 -14.15 32.29
N ARG A 27 9.84 -14.57 33.21
CA ARG A 27 11.08 -15.29 32.86
C ARG A 27 11.75 -15.89 34.11
N ARG A 28 11.65 -17.22 34.29
CA ARG A 28 12.62 -18.14 34.97
C ARG A 28 11.94 -19.48 35.36
N ARG A 29 11.98 -20.47 34.48
CA ARG A 29 12.09 -21.90 34.83
C ARG A 29 12.98 -22.59 33.79
N GLN A 30 13.63 -23.67 34.20
CA GLN A 30 14.47 -24.57 33.39
C GLN A 30 15.74 -23.95 32.76
N LYS A 31 16.73 -23.70 33.63
CA LYS A 31 18.13 -23.98 33.30
C LYS A 31 18.72 -24.88 34.39
N ARG A 32 18.61 -26.20 34.20
CA ARG A 32 19.25 -27.23 35.02
C ARG A 32 19.61 -28.42 34.12
N GLN A 33 20.78 -28.34 33.50
CA GLN A 33 21.56 -29.55 33.27
C GLN A 33 22.18 -29.96 34.61
N ARG A 34 22.23 -31.26 34.92
CA ARG A 34 23.49 -31.99 35.16
C ARG A 34 23.27 -33.43 35.63
N LYS A 35 24.17 -34.29 35.16
CA LYS A 35 24.58 -35.63 35.63
C LYS A 35 23.69 -36.83 35.28
N SER A 36 24.38 -37.80 34.67
CA SER A 36 24.03 -39.20 34.40
C SER A 36 24.07 -40.06 35.66
N PRO A 37 23.65 -41.34 35.54
CA PRO A 37 24.62 -42.42 35.75
C PRO A 37 24.66 -43.47 34.62
N ILE A 38 25.45 -44.53 34.86
CA ILE A 38 26.02 -45.52 33.92
C ILE A 38 25.24 -46.86 33.95
N SER A 39 25.58 -47.75 32.99
CA SER A 39 25.20 -49.15 32.81
C SER A 39 23.85 -49.39 32.09
N THR A 40 23.67 -50.43 31.27
CA THR A 40 24.42 -51.70 31.17
C THR A 40 24.62 -52.13 29.69
N VAL A 41 25.76 -52.75 29.39
CA VAL A 41 26.02 -53.44 28.11
C VAL A 41 25.80 -54.94 28.30
N GLN A 42 25.02 -55.58 27.43
CA GLN A 42 25.26 -56.96 26.99
C GLN A 42 24.82 -57.14 25.52
N PRO A 43 25.38 -58.13 24.79
CA PRO A 43 25.47 -58.07 23.34
C PRO A 43 24.47 -59.01 22.63
N SER A 44 24.23 -58.72 21.35
CA SER A 44 23.77 -59.70 20.37
C SER A 44 24.54 -59.48 19.09
N ASP A 45 25.22 -60.52 18.60
CA ASP A 45 25.79 -60.54 17.27
C ASP A 45 24.69 -60.39 16.22
N ASP A 46 24.93 -59.56 15.19
CA ASP A 46 24.60 -60.02 13.85
C ASP A 46 25.52 -59.38 12.79
N ARG A 47 25.83 -60.17 11.77
CA ARG A 47 26.86 -59.85 10.77
C ARG A 47 26.29 -58.99 9.65
N GLN A 48 26.90 -57.83 9.35
CA GLN A 48 27.06 -57.35 7.97
C GLN A 48 28.02 -56.15 7.87
N LEU A 49 28.89 -56.17 6.85
CA LEU A 49 29.79 -55.08 6.49
C LEU A 49 29.03 -54.00 5.70
N PRO A 50 29.12 -52.69 6.05
CA PRO A 50 28.51 -51.63 5.27
C PRO A 50 29.39 -51.26 4.06
N ASN A 51 29.13 -51.90 2.92
CA ASN A 51 29.67 -51.49 1.61
C ASN A 51 28.78 -50.39 0.98
N ASP A 52 28.70 -49.21 1.60
CA ASP A 52 28.02 -48.03 1.05
C ASP A 52 29.00 -47.14 0.24
N PHE A 53 29.47 -47.66 -0.90
CA PHE A 53 30.04 -46.80 -1.94
C PHE A 53 28.88 -46.14 -2.72
N PRO A 54 28.82 -44.80 -2.82
CA PRO A 54 27.74 -44.12 -3.53
C PRO A 54 27.84 -44.36 -5.04
N SER A 55 27.01 -45.26 -5.55
CA SER A 55 26.90 -45.55 -6.98
C SER A 55 26.50 -44.29 -7.78
N PRO A 56 27.23 -43.92 -8.86
CA PRO A 56 27.02 -42.66 -9.58
C PRO A 56 25.66 -42.55 -10.28
N TYR A 57 24.91 -43.65 -10.38
CA TYR A 57 23.62 -43.71 -11.07
C TYR A 57 22.47 -43.00 -10.32
N ARG A 58 22.55 -42.86 -8.98
CA ARG A 58 21.48 -42.24 -8.17
C ARG A 58 21.37 -40.71 -8.31
N LEU A 59 22.38 -40.06 -8.89
CA LEU A 59 22.36 -38.61 -9.16
C LEU A 59 21.51 -38.23 -10.38
N LYS A 60 21.32 -39.13 -11.36
CA LYS A 60 20.51 -38.84 -12.56
C LYS A 60 19.02 -38.77 -12.27
N GLU A 61 18.51 -39.60 -11.35
CA GLU A 61 17.07 -39.60 -10.99
C GLU A 61 16.64 -38.32 -10.27
N ARG A 62 17.47 -37.76 -9.38
CA ARG A 62 17.20 -36.45 -8.77
C ARG A 62 17.24 -35.30 -9.77
N GLN A 63 18.01 -35.40 -10.86
CA GLN A 63 18.01 -34.41 -11.93
C GLN A 63 16.78 -34.53 -12.84
N GLN A 64 16.28 -35.74 -13.11
CA GLN A 64 15.03 -35.92 -13.88
C GLN A 64 13.78 -35.50 -13.09
N GLN A 65 13.69 -35.79 -11.79
CA GLN A 65 12.52 -35.41 -10.99
C GLN A 65 12.40 -33.89 -10.69
N GLN A 66 13.44 -33.09 -10.94
CA GLN A 66 13.38 -31.62 -10.78
C GLN A 66 12.79 -30.88 -11.99
N GLN A 67 12.46 -31.57 -13.09
CA GLN A 67 11.97 -30.97 -14.34
C GLN A 67 10.44 -30.73 -14.40
N LEU A 68 9.71 -30.92 -13.30
CA LEU A 68 8.23 -30.86 -13.29
C LEU A 68 7.61 -29.51 -12.86
N PHE A 69 8.43 -28.50 -12.57
CA PHE A 69 7.95 -27.12 -12.41
C PHE A 69 8.85 -26.16 -13.19
N PRO A 70 8.36 -25.45 -14.22
CA PRO A 70 9.14 -24.43 -14.91
C PRO A 70 9.31 -23.23 -13.97
N SER A 71 10.45 -23.15 -13.29
CA SER A 71 10.89 -21.91 -12.66
C SER A 71 11.11 -20.86 -13.77
N PRO A 72 10.57 -19.64 -13.64
CA PRO A 72 10.72 -18.63 -14.68
C PRO A 72 12.21 -18.31 -14.87
N PRO A 73 12.69 -18.16 -16.11
CA PRO A 73 14.11 -17.95 -16.37
C PRO A 73 14.58 -16.66 -15.69
N LEU A 74 15.81 -16.68 -15.16
CA LEU A 74 16.41 -15.56 -14.42
C LEU A 74 16.38 -14.23 -15.20
N SER A 75 16.41 -14.30 -16.53
CA SER A 75 16.25 -13.17 -17.45
C SER A 75 14.86 -12.49 -17.37
N ALA A 76 13.78 -13.25 -17.19
CA ALA A 76 12.43 -12.71 -17.03
C ALA A 76 12.27 -11.97 -15.70
N ILE A 77 12.87 -12.49 -14.63
CA ILE A 77 12.92 -11.84 -13.31
C ILE A 77 13.68 -10.50 -13.41
N MET A 78 14.83 -10.48 -14.08
CA MET A 78 15.59 -9.24 -14.32
C MET A 78 14.84 -8.23 -15.22
N ALA A 79 14.12 -8.70 -16.24
CA ALA A 79 13.28 -7.85 -17.08
C ALA A 79 12.13 -7.19 -16.30
N ALA A 80 11.46 -7.95 -15.42
CA ALA A 80 10.45 -7.43 -14.49
C ALA A 80 11.02 -6.32 -13.58
N LEU A 81 12.18 -6.53 -12.96
CA LEU A 81 12.80 -5.52 -12.09
C LEU A 81 13.10 -4.17 -12.79
N ASN A 82 13.28 -4.17 -14.12
CA ASN A 82 13.46 -2.93 -14.89
C ASN A 82 12.20 -2.07 -15.01
N LYS A 83 11.00 -2.62 -14.72
CA LYS A 83 9.75 -1.85 -14.58
C LYS A 83 9.64 -1.11 -13.25
N ILE A 84 10.44 -1.48 -12.25
CA ILE A 84 10.52 -0.77 -10.97
C ILE A 84 11.53 0.38 -11.11
N ALA A 85 11.04 1.59 -10.89
CA ALA A 85 11.79 2.83 -11.07
C ALA A 85 13.03 2.86 -10.16
N ALA A 86 14.18 3.26 -10.72
CA ALA A 86 15.48 3.25 -10.02
C ALA A 86 15.52 4.14 -8.77
N ASN A 87 14.63 5.13 -8.67
CA ASN A 87 14.50 6.04 -7.54
C ASN A 87 13.57 5.52 -6.42
N SER A 88 13.02 4.31 -6.55
CA SER A 88 12.14 3.71 -5.55
C SER A 88 12.89 2.84 -4.55
N PRO A 89 12.59 2.91 -3.24
CA PRO A 89 13.07 1.92 -2.27
C PRO A 89 12.61 0.50 -2.62
N SER A 90 11.46 0.34 -3.29
CA SER A 90 10.93 -0.95 -3.75
C SER A 90 11.82 -1.67 -4.76
N ARG A 91 12.80 -1.00 -5.38
CA ARG A 91 13.76 -1.68 -6.29
C ARG A 91 14.81 -2.50 -5.52
N GLN A 92 15.11 -2.13 -4.28
CA GLN A 92 16.10 -2.83 -3.46
C GLN A 92 15.51 -4.08 -2.80
N ASN A 93 14.25 -4.01 -2.38
CA ASN A 93 13.48 -5.12 -1.83
C ASN A 93 12.03 -5.01 -2.34
N PRO A 94 11.69 -5.60 -3.50
CA PRO A 94 10.33 -5.55 -4.02
C PRO A 94 9.41 -6.43 -3.19
N SER A 95 8.20 -5.94 -2.91
CA SER A 95 7.16 -6.77 -2.30
C SER A 95 6.64 -7.83 -3.28
N GLU A 96 5.96 -8.85 -2.77
CA GLU A 96 5.33 -9.90 -3.59
C GLU A 96 4.34 -9.29 -4.62
N LEU A 97 3.57 -8.28 -4.21
CA LEU A 97 2.65 -7.54 -5.07
C LEU A 97 3.39 -6.78 -6.18
N GLU A 98 4.48 -6.08 -5.85
CA GLU A 98 5.28 -5.34 -6.82
C GLU A 98 6.00 -6.27 -7.79
N THR A 99 6.47 -7.43 -7.32
CA THR A 99 7.08 -8.48 -8.16
C THR A 99 6.05 -9.07 -9.12
N SER A 100 4.84 -9.35 -8.64
CA SER A 100 3.72 -9.85 -9.45
C SER A 100 3.28 -8.84 -10.51
N LEU A 101 3.19 -7.56 -10.15
CA LEU A 101 2.87 -6.47 -11.07
C LEU A 101 3.99 -6.23 -12.10
N ALA A 102 5.25 -6.32 -11.67
CA ALA A 102 6.41 -6.16 -12.54
C ALA A 102 6.48 -7.29 -13.60
N GLY A 103 6.23 -8.54 -13.19
CA GLY A 103 6.07 -9.66 -14.12
C GLY A 103 4.89 -9.42 -15.07
N ALA A 104 3.72 -9.10 -14.53
CA ALA A 104 2.51 -8.85 -15.30
C ALA A 104 2.68 -7.77 -16.39
N LEU A 105 3.43 -6.69 -16.11
CA LEU A 105 3.75 -5.62 -17.06
C LEU A 105 4.76 -6.05 -18.14
N SER A 106 5.75 -6.88 -17.79
CA SER A 106 6.74 -7.40 -18.75
C SER A 106 6.13 -8.42 -19.71
N ASP A 107 5.20 -9.25 -19.23
CA ASP A 107 4.40 -10.13 -20.09
C ASP A 107 3.58 -9.32 -21.09
N LEU A 108 2.98 -8.19 -20.66
CA LEU A 108 2.17 -7.33 -21.54
C LEU A 108 3.01 -6.60 -22.59
N GLU A 109 4.25 -6.22 -22.27
CA GLU A 109 5.21 -5.73 -23.28
C GLU A 109 5.58 -6.81 -24.31
N THR A 110 5.61 -8.08 -23.90
CA THR A 110 6.01 -9.20 -24.76
C THR A 110 4.87 -9.71 -25.62
N ASN A 111 3.68 -9.88 -25.04
CA ASN A 111 2.52 -10.53 -25.65
C ASN A 111 1.61 -9.57 -26.44
N THR A 112 1.68 -8.26 -26.20
CA THR A 112 0.81 -7.27 -26.87
C THR A 112 1.64 -6.27 -27.69
N PRO A 113 1.76 -6.42 -29.02
CA PRO A 113 2.63 -5.59 -29.84
C PRO A 113 2.26 -4.10 -29.79
N ASP A 114 0.97 -3.77 -29.79
CA ASP A 114 0.46 -2.39 -29.66
C ASP A 114 0.95 -1.67 -28.40
N LEU A 115 1.02 -2.39 -27.27
CA LEU A 115 1.39 -1.82 -25.98
C LEU A 115 2.91 -1.77 -25.80
N LYS A 116 3.67 -2.60 -26.53
CA LYS A 116 5.13 -2.75 -26.40
C LYS A 116 5.90 -1.43 -26.49
N ALA A 117 5.62 -0.62 -27.52
CA ALA A 117 6.30 0.66 -27.73
C ALA A 117 6.03 1.67 -26.60
N ALA A 118 4.80 1.67 -26.06
CA ALA A 118 4.40 2.57 -25.00
C ALA A 118 4.83 2.09 -23.60
N LEU A 119 4.80 0.77 -23.33
CA LEU A 119 5.16 0.19 -22.04
C LEU A 119 6.67 0.13 -21.81
N ARG A 120 7.49 0.01 -22.87
CA ARG A 120 8.96 -0.06 -22.77
C ARG A 120 9.58 1.03 -21.88
N PRO A 121 9.34 2.34 -22.10
CA PRO A 121 9.91 3.42 -21.27
C PRO A 121 9.19 3.61 -19.92
N LEU A 122 8.04 2.95 -19.70
CA LEU A 122 7.23 3.18 -18.50
C LEU A 122 7.74 2.34 -17.32
N GLN A 123 7.84 3.01 -16.17
CA GLN A 123 8.22 2.45 -14.90
C GLN A 123 7.24 2.90 -13.82
N PHE A 124 7.04 2.07 -12.80
CA PHE A 124 6.31 2.42 -11.59
C PHE A 124 7.26 2.51 -10.39
N VAL A 125 6.93 3.38 -9.43
CA VAL A 125 7.69 3.54 -8.19
C VAL A 125 7.37 2.40 -7.24
N SER A 126 6.09 2.21 -6.90
CA SER A 126 5.66 1.21 -5.94
C SER A 126 4.20 0.85 -6.14
N ALA A 127 3.75 -0.23 -5.52
CA ALA A 127 2.35 -0.62 -5.49
C ALA A 127 1.83 -0.77 -4.06
N ARG A 128 0.54 -0.51 -3.85
CA ARG A 128 -0.13 -0.75 -2.57
C ARG A 128 -1.49 -1.37 -2.79
N GLU A 129 -1.80 -2.40 -2.02
CA GLU A 129 -3.15 -2.94 -1.91
C GLU A 129 -3.94 -2.18 -0.84
N ILE A 130 -5.20 -1.85 -1.14
CA ILE A 130 -6.12 -1.13 -0.28
C ILE A 130 -7.45 -1.88 -0.26
N GLU A 131 -8.00 -2.12 0.91
CA GLU A 131 -9.34 -2.70 1.06
C GLU A 131 -10.40 -1.63 0.83
N VAL A 132 -11.34 -1.92 -0.08
CA VAL A 132 -12.40 -0.99 -0.52
C VAL A 132 -13.69 -1.15 0.29
N GLY A 133 -13.78 -2.22 1.09
CA GLY A 133 -15.03 -2.67 1.72
C GLY A 133 -15.70 -3.78 0.90
N HIS A 134 -16.73 -4.41 1.47
CA HIS A 134 -17.46 -5.52 0.85
C HIS A 134 -16.56 -6.67 0.32
N GLY A 135 -15.43 -6.93 0.99
CA GLY A 135 -14.45 -7.94 0.59
C GLY A 135 -13.58 -7.58 -0.62
N LYS A 136 -13.91 -6.49 -1.35
CA LYS A 136 -13.16 -6.05 -2.53
C LYS A 136 -11.88 -5.33 -2.15
N LYS A 137 -10.86 -5.47 -3.01
CA LYS A 137 -9.56 -4.80 -2.87
C LYS A 137 -9.26 -3.95 -4.11
N ALA A 138 -8.43 -2.93 -3.95
CA ALA A 138 -7.91 -2.12 -5.02
C ALA A 138 -6.38 -2.10 -4.99
N ILE A 139 -5.75 -2.23 -6.15
CA ILE A 139 -4.31 -2.09 -6.32
C ILE A 139 -4.04 -0.68 -6.83
N VAL A 140 -3.31 0.09 -6.02
CA VAL A 140 -2.85 1.44 -6.36
C VAL A 140 -1.40 1.38 -6.80
N ILE A 141 -1.15 1.68 -8.07
CA ILE A 141 0.17 1.73 -8.67
C ILE A 141 0.66 3.19 -8.65
N PHE A 142 1.76 3.46 -7.94
CA PHE A 142 2.40 4.76 -7.90
C PHE A 142 3.39 4.93 -9.04
N VAL A 143 3.20 5.94 -9.88
CA VAL A 143 3.99 6.21 -11.08
C VAL A 143 4.83 7.50 -10.90
N PRO A 144 6.05 7.60 -11.46
CA PRO A 144 6.79 8.87 -11.46
C PRO A 144 6.01 9.96 -12.22
N VAL A 145 5.86 11.16 -11.63
CA VAL A 145 5.08 12.27 -12.22
C VAL A 145 5.34 12.54 -13.72
N PRO A 146 6.60 12.50 -14.23
CA PRO A 146 6.86 12.72 -15.66
C PRO A 146 6.26 11.64 -16.58
N LEU A 147 6.13 10.40 -16.09
CA LEU A 147 5.66 9.26 -16.88
C LEU A 147 4.13 9.12 -16.91
N LEU A 148 3.41 9.81 -16.01
CA LEU A 148 1.95 9.74 -15.89
C LEU A 148 1.22 10.02 -17.21
N GLN A 149 1.67 11.01 -17.98
CA GLN A 149 1.08 11.31 -19.30
C GLN A 149 1.29 10.18 -20.32
N GLY A 150 2.36 9.40 -20.19
CA GLY A 150 2.58 8.18 -20.97
C GLY A 150 1.64 7.06 -20.56
N PHE A 151 1.43 6.88 -19.24
CA PHE A 151 0.43 5.94 -18.73
C PHE A 151 -0.99 6.28 -19.20
N HIS A 152 -1.43 7.54 -19.08
CA HIS A 152 -2.77 7.97 -19.50
C HIS A 152 -3.13 7.51 -20.92
N LYS A 153 -2.21 7.66 -21.89
CA LYS A 153 -2.40 7.25 -23.30
C LYS A 153 -2.76 5.77 -23.47
N VAL A 154 -2.25 4.88 -22.59
CA VAL A 154 -2.51 3.43 -22.64
C VAL A 154 -3.43 2.94 -21.53
N GLN A 155 -3.82 3.81 -20.59
CA GLN A 155 -4.43 3.43 -19.33
C GLN A 155 -5.71 2.63 -19.50
N GLN A 156 -6.59 2.99 -20.44
CA GLN A 156 -7.83 2.26 -20.70
C GLN A 156 -7.62 0.80 -21.11
N ARG A 157 -6.56 0.49 -21.88
CA ARG A 157 -6.20 -0.89 -22.26
C ARG A 157 -5.45 -1.58 -21.13
N LEU A 158 -4.49 -0.87 -20.54
CA LEU A 158 -3.63 -1.37 -19.47
C LEU A 158 -4.41 -1.78 -18.22
N THR A 159 -5.40 -1.00 -17.77
CA THR A 159 -6.21 -1.36 -16.60
C THR A 159 -7.06 -2.60 -16.87
N ARG A 160 -7.61 -2.76 -18.07
CA ARG A 160 -8.41 -3.95 -18.44
C ARG A 160 -7.56 -5.23 -18.40
N GLU A 161 -6.36 -5.19 -18.97
CA GLU A 161 -5.44 -6.34 -18.95
C GLU A 161 -4.91 -6.66 -17.55
N LEU A 162 -4.65 -5.63 -16.73
CA LEU A 162 -4.26 -5.84 -15.34
C LEU A 162 -5.43 -6.36 -14.48
N GLU A 163 -6.65 -5.84 -14.63
CA GLU A 163 -7.86 -6.36 -13.93
C GLU A 163 -8.18 -7.80 -14.36
N LYS A 164 -7.88 -8.19 -15.60
CA LYS A 164 -7.98 -9.59 -16.06
C LYS A 164 -6.97 -10.52 -15.36
N LYS A 165 -5.75 -10.04 -15.07
CA LYS A 165 -4.73 -10.79 -14.31
C LYS A 165 -4.96 -10.77 -12.80
N PHE A 166 -5.49 -9.67 -12.26
CA PHE A 166 -5.79 -9.48 -10.85
C PHE A 166 -7.31 -9.47 -10.66
N SER A 167 -7.93 -10.64 -10.82
CA SER A 167 -9.38 -10.81 -10.67
C SER A 167 -9.89 -10.24 -9.34
N ASP A 168 -11.08 -9.64 -9.39
CA ASP A 168 -11.77 -9.02 -8.26
C ASP A 168 -11.02 -7.85 -7.59
N ARG A 169 -9.96 -7.32 -8.22
CA ARG A 169 -9.20 -6.16 -7.72
C ARG A 169 -9.21 -5.00 -8.69
N HIS A 170 -9.69 -3.85 -8.24
CA HIS A 170 -9.68 -2.63 -9.07
C HIS A 170 -8.27 -2.04 -9.18
N VAL A 171 -7.77 -1.88 -10.41
CA VAL A 171 -6.44 -1.33 -10.65
C VAL A 171 -6.52 0.17 -10.94
N LEU A 172 -5.84 0.97 -10.11
CA LEU A 172 -5.76 2.43 -10.19
C LEU A 172 -4.30 2.87 -10.35
N ILE A 173 -4.06 3.87 -11.19
CA ILE A 173 -2.72 4.40 -11.48
C ILE A 173 -2.67 5.85 -11.00
N LEU A 174 -1.76 6.16 -10.07
CA LEU A 174 -1.62 7.50 -9.47
C LEU A 174 -0.18 7.99 -9.56
N ALA A 175 0.05 9.29 -9.77
CA ALA A 175 1.40 9.84 -9.65
C ALA A 175 1.87 9.92 -8.19
N SER A 176 3.10 9.46 -7.96
CA SER A 176 3.84 9.60 -6.71
C SER A 176 4.20 11.07 -6.46
N ARG A 177 3.42 11.76 -5.63
CA ARG A 177 3.57 13.20 -5.33
C ARG A 177 4.03 13.43 -3.89
N ARG A 178 5.18 14.09 -3.71
CA ARG A 178 5.74 14.41 -2.38
C ARG A 178 5.35 15.82 -1.90
N ILE A 179 4.40 15.87 -0.96
CA ILE A 179 4.04 17.10 -0.21
C ILE A 179 5.26 17.59 0.58
N LEU A 180 5.57 18.88 0.48
CA LEU A 180 6.53 19.56 1.37
C LEU A 180 5.80 20.13 2.60
N PRO A 181 6.42 20.26 3.78
CA PRO A 181 5.82 20.98 4.90
C PRO A 181 5.59 22.47 4.53
N ARG A 182 4.61 23.12 5.18
CA ARG A 182 4.48 24.59 5.10
C ARG A 182 5.66 25.20 5.87
N PRO A 183 6.40 26.17 5.29
CA PRO A 183 7.44 26.88 6.04
C PRO A 183 6.80 27.56 7.26
N LYS A 184 7.37 27.34 8.45
CA LYS A 184 6.88 27.94 9.70
C LYS A 184 7.37 29.39 9.79
N ARG A 185 6.57 30.26 10.41
CA ARG A 185 6.86 31.71 10.55
C ARG A 185 7.91 32.04 11.63
N SER A 186 8.36 31.06 12.42
CA SER A 186 9.31 31.26 13.52
C SER A 186 10.76 31.14 13.08
N ALA A 187 11.59 32.14 13.41
CA ALA A 187 13.03 32.13 13.14
C ALA A 187 13.78 30.94 13.80
N ARG A 188 13.26 30.39 14.91
CA ARG A 188 13.82 29.21 15.58
C ARG A 188 13.49 27.91 14.80
N SER A 189 12.46 27.93 13.96
CA SER A 189 12.17 26.87 13.00
C SER A 189 12.92 27.12 11.70
N ARG A 190 14.24 26.93 11.71
CA ARG A 190 15.04 26.82 10.47
C ARG A 190 14.61 25.56 9.72
N THR A 191 13.58 25.69 8.87
CA THR A 191 13.36 24.74 7.78
C THR A 191 14.63 24.77 6.93
N SER A 192 15.32 23.63 6.78
CA SER A 192 16.60 23.52 6.06
C SER A 192 16.51 23.91 4.57
N GLN A 193 15.30 24.07 4.05
CA GLN A 193 15.03 24.51 2.69
C GLN A 193 15.12 26.03 2.57
N THR A 194 16.24 26.53 2.05
CA THR A 194 16.44 27.93 1.65
C THR A 194 15.54 28.33 0.46
N GLN A 195 15.22 27.37 -0.42
CA GLN A 195 14.39 27.59 -1.61
C GLN A 195 12.89 27.70 -1.26
N LYS A 196 12.21 28.67 -1.89
CA LYS A 196 10.75 28.87 -1.79
C LYS A 196 9.98 27.60 -2.21
N ARG A 197 9.01 27.16 -1.40
CA ARG A 197 8.18 25.98 -1.68
C ARG A 197 7.37 26.15 -2.98
N PRO A 198 7.49 25.25 -3.97
CA PRO A 198 6.69 25.31 -5.21
C PRO A 198 5.22 24.96 -4.96
N ARG A 199 4.30 25.61 -5.70
CA ARG A 199 2.83 25.43 -5.56
C ARG A 199 2.39 23.98 -5.80
N SER A 200 3.02 23.28 -6.74
CA SER A 200 2.79 21.85 -7.06
C SER A 200 3.05 20.90 -5.89
N ARG A 201 3.83 21.32 -4.88
CA ARG A 201 4.13 20.54 -3.66
C ARG A 201 3.39 21.08 -2.42
N THR A 202 2.28 21.78 -2.65
CA THR A 202 1.33 22.17 -1.60
C THR A 202 0.33 21.05 -1.32
N LEU A 203 -0.14 20.94 -0.08
CA LEU A 203 -1.10 19.91 0.32
C LEU A 203 -2.38 20.00 -0.53
N THR A 204 -2.92 21.20 -0.72
CA THR A 204 -4.12 21.43 -1.53
C THR A 204 -3.92 21.02 -2.99
N ALA A 205 -2.85 21.46 -3.66
CA ALA A 205 -2.60 21.10 -5.05
C ALA A 205 -2.33 19.59 -5.24
N VAL A 206 -1.66 18.94 -4.27
CA VAL A 206 -1.41 17.49 -4.34
C VAL A 206 -2.71 16.70 -4.14
N HIS A 207 -3.57 17.08 -3.18
CA HIS A 207 -4.87 16.43 -2.99
C HIS A 207 -5.78 16.60 -4.22
N GLU A 208 -5.78 17.78 -4.83
CA GLU A 208 -6.50 18.05 -6.08
C GLU A 208 -6.00 17.18 -7.23
N ALA A 209 -4.68 17.09 -7.42
CA ALA A 209 -4.10 16.27 -8.47
C ALA A 209 -4.33 14.75 -8.24
N ILE A 210 -4.36 14.29 -6.98
CA ILE A 210 -4.72 12.90 -6.65
C ILE A 210 -6.18 12.62 -7.02
N LEU A 211 -7.12 13.56 -6.81
CA LEU A 211 -8.51 13.39 -7.26
C LEU A 211 -8.60 13.23 -8.78
N THR A 212 -7.87 14.05 -9.55
CA THR A 212 -7.88 13.95 -11.01
C THR A 212 -7.31 12.62 -11.50
N ASP A 213 -6.22 12.12 -10.91
CA ASP A 213 -5.65 10.82 -11.29
C ASP A 213 -6.58 9.64 -10.98
N ILE A 214 -7.22 9.64 -9.80
CA ILE A 214 -8.10 8.53 -9.35
C ILE A 214 -9.24 8.28 -10.34
N VAL A 215 -9.80 9.35 -10.91
CA VAL A 215 -11.03 9.28 -11.71
C VAL A 215 -10.77 9.17 -13.22
N TYR A 216 -9.51 9.19 -13.66
CA TYR A 216 -9.15 9.00 -15.07
C TYR A 216 -9.76 7.68 -15.61
N PRO A 217 -10.47 7.69 -16.76
CA PRO A 217 -10.48 8.71 -17.81
C PRO A 217 -11.48 9.86 -17.66
N VAL A 218 -12.30 9.87 -16.61
CA VAL A 218 -13.43 10.82 -16.49
C VAL A 218 -12.98 12.15 -15.91
N GLU A 219 -13.40 13.25 -16.53
CA GLU A 219 -13.15 14.59 -16.03
C GLU A 219 -14.10 14.97 -14.90
N ILE A 220 -13.58 15.75 -13.95
CA ILE A 220 -14.34 16.29 -12.82
C ILE A 220 -14.98 17.60 -13.25
N VAL A 221 -16.31 17.61 -13.39
CA VAL A 221 -17.12 18.79 -13.75
C VAL A 221 -17.19 19.79 -12.59
N GLY A 222 -17.26 19.30 -11.34
CA GLY A 222 -17.45 20.18 -10.19
C GLY A 222 -17.02 19.57 -8.86
N LYS A 223 -16.73 20.43 -7.89
CA LYS A 223 -16.37 20.04 -6.51
C LYS A 223 -17.19 20.89 -5.54
N ARG A 224 -17.99 20.26 -4.69
CA ARG A 224 -18.83 20.93 -3.67
C ARG A 224 -18.43 20.41 -2.29
N LEU A 225 -18.00 21.29 -1.39
CA LEU A 225 -17.68 20.90 -0.01
C LEU A 225 -18.93 21.07 0.86
N ARG A 226 -19.53 19.97 1.32
CA ARG A 226 -20.61 19.99 2.31
C ARG A 226 -19.99 19.90 3.71
N THR A 227 -20.30 20.88 4.55
CA THR A 227 -20.03 20.79 6.00
C THR A 227 -21.33 20.28 6.66
N LYS A 228 -21.23 19.31 7.57
CA LYS A 228 -22.34 18.88 8.42
C LYS A 228 -22.41 19.74 9.69
N GLU A 229 -23.51 19.63 10.42
CA GLU A 229 -23.69 20.25 11.75
C GLU A 229 -22.60 19.82 12.74
N ASP A 230 -22.15 18.55 12.69
CA ASP A 230 -21.00 18.02 13.43
C ASP A 230 -19.64 18.68 13.11
N GLY A 231 -19.59 19.67 12.21
CA GLY A 231 -18.38 20.27 11.65
C GLY A 231 -17.62 19.36 10.67
N THR A 232 -18.04 18.10 10.49
CA THR A 232 -17.40 17.17 9.54
C THR A 232 -17.59 17.63 8.09
N LYS A 233 -16.53 17.52 7.29
CA LYS A 233 -16.50 18.02 5.90
C LYS A 233 -16.42 16.86 4.93
N VAL A 234 -17.43 16.75 4.06
CA VAL A 234 -17.52 15.76 2.98
C VAL A 234 -17.40 16.51 1.66
N LEU A 235 -16.40 16.15 0.85
CA LEU A 235 -16.20 16.74 -0.46
C LEU A 235 -16.95 15.90 -1.50
N LYS A 236 -18.02 16.47 -2.07
CA LYS A 236 -18.76 15.89 -3.19
C LYS A 236 -18.04 16.24 -4.49
N VAL A 237 -17.69 15.24 -5.28
CA VAL A 237 -17.07 15.40 -6.61
C VAL A 237 -18.12 15.01 -7.65
N ILE A 238 -18.40 15.93 -8.58
CA ILE A 238 -19.33 15.74 -9.69
C ILE A 238 -18.53 15.30 -10.91
N LEU A 239 -18.86 14.13 -11.46
CA LEU A 239 -18.18 13.52 -12.60
C LEU A 239 -18.93 13.76 -13.91
N HIS A 240 -18.24 13.71 -15.05
CA HIS A 240 -18.88 13.87 -16.36
C HIS A 240 -19.85 12.71 -16.68
N GLU A 241 -21.07 13.03 -17.13
CA GLU A 241 -22.18 12.07 -17.29
C GLU A 241 -21.92 10.98 -18.36
N LYS A 242 -21.30 11.34 -19.48
CA LYS A 242 -20.97 10.43 -20.61
C LYS A 242 -20.36 9.08 -20.22
N GLU A 243 -19.53 9.04 -19.18
CA GLU A 243 -18.77 7.85 -18.78
C GLU A 243 -19.44 7.04 -17.66
N ARG A 244 -20.69 7.38 -17.30
CA ARG A 244 -21.41 6.77 -16.17
C ARG A 244 -21.44 5.25 -16.20
N GLY A 245 -21.81 4.66 -17.33
CA GLY A 245 -21.92 3.19 -17.47
C GLY A 245 -20.61 2.43 -17.25
N GLY A 246 -19.45 3.05 -17.53
CA GLY A 246 -18.14 2.41 -17.37
C GLY A 246 -17.53 2.56 -15.98
N VAL A 247 -18.02 3.51 -15.15
CA VAL A 247 -17.30 3.98 -13.96
C VAL A 247 -18.10 3.90 -12.67
N ASP A 248 -19.42 3.76 -12.74
CA ASP A 248 -20.32 3.65 -11.57
C ASP A 248 -19.87 2.54 -10.59
N HIS A 249 -19.48 1.37 -11.13
CA HIS A 249 -19.01 0.24 -10.33
C HIS A 249 -17.65 0.44 -9.62
N ARG A 250 -16.94 1.55 -9.89
CA ARG A 250 -15.63 1.89 -9.29
C ARG A 250 -15.71 3.05 -8.28
N LEU A 251 -16.86 3.71 -8.11
CA LEU A 251 -16.98 4.92 -7.28
C LEU A 251 -16.61 4.68 -5.80
N ASP A 252 -16.98 3.53 -5.25
CA ASP A 252 -16.62 3.15 -3.87
C ASP A 252 -15.10 2.97 -3.70
N ALA A 253 -14.45 2.35 -4.70
CA ALA A 253 -13.00 2.20 -4.71
C ALA A 253 -12.29 3.56 -4.76
N TYR A 254 -12.79 4.50 -5.58
CA TYR A 254 -12.26 5.86 -5.63
C TYR A 254 -12.38 6.59 -4.28
N GLY A 255 -13.55 6.48 -3.63
CA GLY A 255 -13.83 7.09 -2.34
C GLY A 255 -12.89 6.59 -1.24
N GLU A 256 -12.79 5.27 -1.09
CA GLU A 256 -12.01 4.65 -0.03
C GLU A 256 -10.50 4.77 -0.29
N VAL A 257 -10.03 4.67 -1.54
CA VAL A 257 -8.62 4.93 -1.89
C VAL A 257 -8.24 6.39 -1.59
N TYR A 258 -9.05 7.37 -1.99
CA TYR A 258 -8.77 8.77 -1.66
C TYR A 258 -8.75 9.01 -0.14
N ARG A 259 -9.69 8.42 0.60
CA ARG A 259 -9.76 8.50 2.06
C ARG A 259 -8.52 7.89 2.72
N ARG A 260 -8.04 6.74 2.26
CA ARG A 260 -6.84 6.06 2.78
C ARG A 260 -5.55 6.81 2.49
N LEU A 261 -5.46 7.50 1.35
CA LEU A 261 -4.28 8.29 0.98
C LEU A 261 -4.25 9.69 1.62
N THR A 262 -5.40 10.31 1.87
CA THR A 262 -5.48 11.73 2.27
C THR A 262 -6.13 12.00 3.62
N GLY A 263 -6.76 11.00 4.24
CA GLY A 263 -7.55 11.14 5.46
C GLY A 263 -8.87 11.90 5.30
N ARG A 264 -9.27 12.27 4.07
CA ARG A 264 -10.48 13.08 3.80
C ARG A 264 -11.57 12.24 3.15
N GLY A 265 -12.79 12.34 3.66
CA GLY A 265 -13.97 11.72 3.04
C GLY A 265 -14.38 12.43 1.76
N VAL A 266 -14.55 11.66 0.68
CA VAL A 266 -15.08 12.10 -0.60
C VAL A 266 -16.26 11.22 -0.99
N ARG A 267 -17.26 11.84 -1.61
CA ARG A 267 -18.35 11.12 -2.31
C ARG A 267 -18.32 11.52 -3.77
N PHE A 268 -18.22 10.55 -4.66
CA PHE A 268 -18.36 10.76 -6.10
C PHE A 268 -19.84 10.64 -6.47
N GLU A 269 -20.33 11.57 -7.29
CA GLU A 269 -21.72 11.65 -7.74
C GLU A 269 -21.69 12.02 -9.23
N PHE A 270 -22.56 11.44 -10.05
CA PHE A 270 -22.86 12.01 -11.38
C PHE A 270 -23.84 13.17 -11.22
N PRO A 271 -23.86 14.17 -12.11
CA PRO A 271 -24.93 15.15 -12.14
C PRO A 271 -26.25 14.38 -12.28
N GLN A 272 -27.20 14.67 -11.40
CA GLN A 272 -28.59 14.36 -11.72
C GLN A 272 -28.98 15.30 -12.85
N SER A 273 -29.61 14.76 -13.88
CA SER A 273 -30.00 15.46 -15.10
C SER A 273 -31.18 16.40 -14.81
N SER A 274 -30.97 17.40 -13.94
CA SER A 274 -31.95 18.41 -13.54
C SER A 274 -32.02 19.53 -14.58
N ALA A 275 -32.29 19.14 -15.83
CA ALA A 275 -32.97 19.97 -16.80
C ALA A 275 -34.47 19.76 -16.61
N THR A 276 -34.97 20.05 -15.41
CA THR A 276 -36.41 20.24 -15.20
C THR A 276 -36.69 21.65 -15.69
N GLU A 277 -37.07 21.75 -16.96
CA GLU A 277 -37.59 22.99 -17.54
C GLU A 277 -38.81 23.42 -16.72
N PHE A 278 -38.81 24.68 -16.28
CA PHE A 278 -39.87 25.40 -15.57
C PHE A 278 -39.98 26.79 -16.21
#